data_AF-A0A1F9B7A3-F1
#
_entry.id   AF-A0A1F9B7A3-F1
#
_cell.length_a   1.000
_cell.length_b   1.000
_cell.length_c   1.000
_cell.angle_alpha   90.00
_cell.angle_beta   90.00
_cell.angle_gamma   90.00
#
_symmetry.space_group_name_H-M   'P 1'
#
loop_
_entity.id
_entity.type
_entity.pdbx_description
1 polymer ?
#
loop_
_entity_poly.entity_id
_entity_poly.type
_entity_poly.pdbx_seq_one_letter_code
_entity_poly.pdbx_strand_id
1 'polypeptide(L)'
;MMKLYAMIKKFEQQAPVPAGTVYTPEMVDETFSGMGVGRKTLAEMCKEAGIDINQAKEKLRKINIEMKDDETMKDAATRKNINPLDVLKVILVENYKLP
;
A
#
# COMPACT_ATOMS: atom_id res chain seq x y z
N MET A 1 -36.42 17.34 -3.53
CA MET A 1 -35.43 17.14 -4.61
C MET A 1 -34.09 16.74 -3.99
N MET A 2 -33.33 15.85 -4.66
CA MET A 2 -32.10 15.14 -4.23
C MET A 2 -32.21 14.06 -3.13
N LYS A 3 -32.64 12.84 -3.52
CA LYS A 3 -32.39 11.56 -2.82
C LYS A 3 -31.81 10.55 -3.82
N LEU A 4 -30.54 10.68 -4.22
CA LEU A 4 -30.01 9.86 -5.34
C LEU A 4 -28.67 9.12 -5.14
N TYR A 5 -27.94 9.20 -4.03
CA TYR A 5 -26.68 8.45 -3.92
C TYR A 5 -26.62 7.48 -2.73
N ALA A 6 -27.74 6.78 -2.50
CA ALA A 6 -27.69 5.46 -1.90
C ALA A 6 -27.69 4.44 -3.06
N MET A 7 -26.71 3.52 -3.09
CA MET A 7 -26.59 2.33 -3.97
C MET A 7 -25.63 2.42 -5.17
N ILE A 8 -24.32 2.43 -4.94
CA ILE A 8 -23.29 1.54 -5.54
C ILE A 8 -22.14 1.57 -4.50
N LYS A 9 -21.66 0.52 -3.83
CA LYS A 9 -21.50 -0.88 -4.19
C LYS A 9 -21.54 -1.71 -2.89
N LYS A 10 -22.60 -2.50 -2.70
CA LYS A 10 -22.59 -3.64 -1.80
C LYS A 10 -21.42 -4.54 -2.18
N PHE A 11 -20.60 -4.94 -1.21
CA PHE A 11 -19.88 -6.23 -1.20
C PHE A 11 -19.34 -6.70 -2.57
N GLU A 12 -18.20 -6.17 -3.00
CA GLU A 12 -17.29 -7.04 -3.75
C GLU A 12 -16.49 -7.82 -2.72
N GLN A 13 -16.89 -9.08 -2.59
CA GLN A 13 -16.11 -10.15 -2.00
C GLN A 13 -14.62 -9.91 -2.20
N GLN A 14 -13.89 -10.05 -1.10
CA GLN A 14 -12.45 -10.30 -1.06
C GLN A 14 -12.16 -11.52 -1.94
N ALA A 15 -11.98 -11.30 -3.24
CA ALA A 15 -11.22 -12.21 -4.06
C ALA A 15 -9.75 -12.03 -3.65
N PRO A 16 -8.96 -13.10 -3.46
CA PRO A 16 -7.52 -12.95 -3.31
C PRO A 16 -7.06 -12.15 -4.53
N VAL A 17 -6.56 -10.94 -4.31
CA VAL A 17 -6.21 -10.03 -5.40
C VAL A 17 -5.26 -10.79 -6.33
N PRO A 18 -5.65 -11.08 -7.58
CA PRO A 18 -4.73 -11.70 -8.51
C PRO A 18 -3.58 -10.73 -8.68
N ALA A 19 -2.35 -11.24 -8.60
CA ALA A 19 -1.12 -10.48 -8.82
C ALA A 19 -1.24 -9.71 -10.15
N GLY A 20 -1.62 -8.42 -10.08
CA GLY A 20 -2.03 -7.65 -11.25
C GLY A 20 -3.15 -6.62 -11.01
N THR A 21 -3.81 -6.57 -9.84
CA THR A 21 -4.74 -5.46 -9.54
C THR A 21 -3.96 -4.17 -9.28
N VAL A 22 -4.08 -3.21 -10.20
CA VAL A 22 -3.54 -1.86 -10.07
C VAL A 22 -4.28 -1.16 -8.93
N TYR A 23 -3.67 -1.05 -7.75
CA TYR A 23 -4.18 -0.13 -6.73
C TYR A 23 -3.99 1.30 -7.24
N THR A 24 -4.94 2.19 -6.99
CA THR A 24 -4.72 3.63 -7.13
C THR A 24 -4.19 4.20 -5.82
N PRO A 25 -3.47 5.34 -5.83
CA PRO A 25 -3.01 6.00 -4.60
C PRO A 25 -4.15 6.27 -3.62
N GLU A 26 -5.30 6.72 -4.14
CA GLU A 26 -6.50 7.03 -3.37
C GLU A 26 -7.06 5.79 -2.66
N MET A 27 -7.14 4.64 -3.35
CA MET A 27 -7.57 3.39 -2.72
C MET A 27 -6.65 2.97 -1.58
N VAL A 28 -5.34 3.21 -1.71
CA VAL A 28 -4.38 2.89 -0.65
C VAL A 28 -4.60 3.81 0.56
N ASP A 29 -4.79 5.11 0.35
CA ASP A 29 -5.12 6.03 1.44
C ASP A 29 -6.44 5.64 2.12
N GLU A 30 -7.51 5.39 1.38
CA GLU A 30 -8.81 5.03 1.98
C GLU A 30 -8.78 3.70 2.74
N THR A 31 -8.05 2.71 2.22
CA THR A 31 -8.01 1.36 2.80
C THR A 31 -7.08 1.31 4.01
N PHE A 32 -5.90 1.93 3.93
CA PHE A 32 -4.81 1.72 4.88
C PHE A 32 -4.55 2.91 5.80
N SER A 33 -5.14 4.09 5.54
CA SER A 33 -5.06 5.20 6.48
C SER A 33 -5.70 4.83 7.82
N GLY A 34 -5.04 5.17 8.92
CA GLY A 34 -5.48 4.82 10.27
C GLY A 34 -5.24 3.36 10.69
N MET A 35 -4.83 2.45 9.80
CA MET A 35 -4.53 1.04 10.13
C MET A 35 -3.17 0.83 10.83
N GLY A 36 -2.47 1.92 11.14
CA GLY A 36 -1.14 1.84 11.76
C GLY A 36 -0.03 1.34 10.83
N VAL A 37 -0.15 1.56 9.52
CA VAL A 37 0.84 1.16 8.48
C VAL A 37 2.28 1.47 8.91
N GLY A 38 2.52 2.67 9.43
CA GLY A 38 3.87 3.09 9.87
C GLY A 38 4.49 2.21 10.96
N ARG A 39 3.69 1.50 11.76
CA ARG A 39 4.19 0.62 12.84
C ARG A 39 4.43 -0.81 12.38
N LYS A 40 4.04 -1.15 11.15
CA LYS A 40 4.12 -2.50 10.59
C LYS A 40 5.38 -2.67 9.76
N THR A 41 5.88 -3.89 9.74
CA THR A 41 6.99 -4.29 8.87
C THR A 41 6.51 -4.54 7.44
N LEU A 42 7.46 -4.63 6.50
CA LEU A 42 7.14 -4.99 5.11
C LEU A 42 6.49 -6.37 5.01
N ALA A 43 6.96 -7.34 5.79
CA ALA A 43 6.41 -8.68 5.81
C ALA A 43 4.94 -8.71 6.25
N GLU A 44 4.61 -7.96 7.31
CA GLU A 44 3.22 -7.86 7.78
C GLU A 44 2.32 -7.21 6.74
N MET A 45 2.74 -6.09 6.16
CA MET A 45 1.96 -5.41 5.12
C MET A 45 1.78 -6.27 3.87
N CYS A 46 2.83 -6.97 3.44
CA CYS A 46 2.75 -7.91 2.32
C CYS A 46 1.77 -9.04 2.61
N LYS A 47 1.78 -9.58 3.83
CA LYS A 47 0.86 -10.64 4.25
C LYS A 47 -0.59 -10.16 4.30
N GLU A 48 -0.84 -8.96 4.83
CA GLU A 48 -2.18 -8.38 4.90
C GLU A 48 -2.75 -8.02 3.52
N ALA A 49 -1.90 -7.48 2.63
CA ALA A 49 -2.30 -7.12 1.28
C ALA A 49 -2.25 -8.30 0.29
N GLY A 50 -1.76 -9.47 0.71
CA GLY A 50 -1.63 -10.65 -0.16
C GLY A 50 -0.57 -10.51 -1.26
N ILE A 51 0.48 -9.72 -1.02
CA ILE A 51 1.55 -9.43 -1.98
C ILE A 51 2.77 -10.29 -1.66
N ASP A 52 3.50 -10.69 -2.70
CA ASP A 52 4.82 -11.29 -2.51
C ASP A 52 5.84 -10.26 -2.00
N ILE A 53 6.55 -10.61 -0.93
CA ILE A 53 7.54 -9.73 -0.30
C ILE A 53 8.73 -9.44 -1.22
N ASN A 54 9.12 -10.36 -2.11
CA ASN A 54 10.22 -10.13 -3.04
C ASN A 54 9.81 -9.12 -4.12
N GLN A 55 8.59 -9.22 -4.64
CA GLN A 55 8.04 -8.21 -5.55
C GLN A 55 7.98 -6.83 -4.90
N ALA A 56 7.56 -6.76 -3.64
CA ALA A 56 7.54 -5.50 -2.90
C ALA A 56 8.95 -4.92 -2.72
N LYS A 57 9.92 -5.74 -2.31
CA LYS A 57 11.33 -5.35 -2.21
C LYS A 57 11.91 -4.88 -3.55
N GLU A 58 11.55 -5.52 -4.66
CA GLU A 58 11.99 -5.11 -5.99
C GLU A 58 11.44 -3.71 -6.36
N LYS A 59 10.14 -3.46 -6.13
CA LYS A 59 9.53 -2.15 -6.37
C LYS A 59 10.17 -1.05 -5.53
N LEU A 60 10.43 -1.32 -4.25
CA LEU A 60 11.15 -0.39 -3.37
C LEU A 60 12.59 -0.14 -3.85
N ARG A 61 13.30 -1.18 -4.30
CA ARG A 61 14.66 -1.04 -4.84
C ARG A 61 14.72 -0.16 -6.09
N LYS A 62 13.70 -0.20 -6.96
CA LYS A 62 13.61 0.68 -8.14
C LYS A 62 13.63 2.17 -7.78
N ILE A 63 13.17 2.53 -6.59
CA ILE A 63 13.20 3.91 -6.07
C ILE A 63 14.30 4.12 -5.01
N ASN A 64 15.29 3.23 -4.96
CA ASN A 64 16.40 3.28 -4.00
C ASN A 64 15.94 3.27 -2.54
N ILE A 65 14.85 2.55 -2.23
CA ILE A 65 14.42 2.22 -0.86
C ILE A 65 14.75 0.75 -0.63
N GLU A 66 15.47 0.48 0.45
CA GLU A 66 15.76 -0.88 0.89
C GLU A 66 15.34 -1.01 2.36
N MET A 67 14.34 -1.85 2.58
CA MET A 67 13.81 -2.16 3.91
C MET A 67 14.42 -3.46 4.42
N LYS A 68 14.84 -3.45 5.68
CA LYS A 68 15.20 -4.66 6.42
C LYS A 68 13.92 -5.35 6.91
N ASP A 69 14.03 -6.63 7.27
CA ASP A 69 12.88 -7.42 7.71
C ASP A 69 12.33 -6.95 9.06
N ASP A 70 13.20 -6.40 9.89
CA ASP A 70 12.95 -5.79 11.20
C ASP A 70 12.62 -4.28 11.13
N GLU A 71 12.73 -3.67 9.95
CA GLU A 71 12.45 -2.25 9.73
C GLU A 71 10.95 -2.01 9.49
N THR A 72 10.37 -0.98 10.14
CA THR A 72 8.98 -0.61 9.91
C THR A 72 8.83 0.29 8.69
N MET A 73 7.61 0.39 8.15
CA MET A 73 7.30 1.35 7.06
C MET A 73 7.68 2.78 7.45
N LYS A 74 7.51 3.16 8.72
CA LYS A 74 7.87 4.50 9.19
C LYS A 74 9.37 4.73 9.15
N ASP A 75 10.18 3.75 9.55
CA ASP A 75 11.64 3.89 9.54
C ASP A 75 12.15 4.05 8.10
N ALA A 76 11.66 3.23 7.19
CA ALA A 76 11.96 3.32 5.76
C ALA A 76 11.57 4.68 5.16
N ALA A 77 10.37 5.14 5.49
CA ALA A 77 9.84 6.42 5.03
C ALA A 77 10.64 7.61 5.58
N THR A 78 11.03 7.55 6.86
CA THR A 78 11.83 8.58 7.54
C THR A 78 13.17 8.78 6.83
N ARG A 79 13.83 7.71 6.37
CA ARG A 79 15.10 7.78 5.63
C ARG A 79 15.00 8.56 4.32
N LYS A 80 13.82 8.59 3.71
CA LYS A 80 13.53 9.31 2.47
C LYS A 80 12.72 10.59 2.68
N ASN A 81 12.38 10.94 3.93
CA ASN A 81 11.49 12.04 4.27
C ASN A 81 10.12 11.98 3.56
N ILE A 82 9.56 10.77 3.40
CA ILE A 82 8.24 10.54 2.81
C ILE A 82 7.27 9.98 3.85
N ASN A 83 5.99 9.80 3.48
CA ASN A 83 5.02 9.17 4.37
C ASN A 83 5.14 7.63 4.32
N PRO A 84 4.99 6.91 5.45
CA PRO A 84 4.87 5.45 5.42
C PRO A 84 3.80 4.92 4.46
N LEU A 85 2.70 5.66 4.27
CA LEU A 85 1.70 5.31 3.25
C LEU A 85 2.25 5.42 1.82
N ASP A 86 3.15 6.35 1.54
CA ASP A 86 3.75 6.48 0.20
C ASP A 86 4.67 5.31 -0.11
N VAL A 87 5.38 4.77 0.89
CA VAL A 87 6.14 3.51 0.75
C VAL A 87 5.21 2.37 0.33
N LEU A 88 4.03 2.28 0.94
CA LEU A 88 3.04 1.27 0.59
C LEU A 88 2.45 1.49 -0.82
N LYS A 89 2.21 2.74 -1.22
CA LYS A 89 1.77 3.09 -2.57
C LYS A 89 2.78 2.66 -3.62
N VAL A 90 4.09 2.80 -3.37
CA VAL A 90 5.12 2.28 -4.30
C VAL A 90 4.99 0.78 -4.55
N ILE A 91 4.60 0.02 -3.51
CA ILE A 91 4.45 -1.43 -3.60
C ILE A 91 3.15 -1.81 -4.32
N LEU A 92 2.05 -1.12 -4.02
CA LEU A 92 0.70 -1.44 -4.47
C LEU A 92 0.34 -0.82 -5.83
N VAL A 93 0.77 0.40 -6.08
CA VAL A 93 0.41 1.22 -7.25
C VAL A 93 1.53 1.12 -8.28
N GLU A 94 1.20 0.72 -9.50
CA GLU A 94 2.17 0.70 -10.60
C GLU A 94 2.54 2.13 -11.04
N ASN A 95 3.82 2.37 -11.26
CA ASN A 95 4.36 3.67 -11.69
C ASN A 95 4.07 4.84 -10.72
N TYR A 96 3.86 4.55 -9.43
CA TYR A 96 3.70 5.60 -8.44
C TYR A 96 4.97 6.44 -8.31
N LYS A 97 4.80 7.76 -8.42
CA LYS A 97 5.85 8.74 -8.17
C LYS A 97 5.67 9.29 -6.77
N LEU A 98 6.77 9.28 -6.02
CA LEU A 98 6.82 9.95 -4.72
C LEU A 98 6.52 11.45 -4.91
N PRO A 99 5.77 12.06 -4.00
CA PRO A 99 5.49 13.50 -4.01
C PRO A 99 6.75 14.34 -3.75
#